data_AF-A0A7C2PBL6-F1
#
_entry.id   AF-A0A7C2PBL6-F1
#
_cell.length_a   1.000
_cell.length_b   1.000
_cell.length_c   1.000
_cell.angle_alpha   90.00
_cell.angle_beta   90.00
_cell.angle_gamma   90.00
#
_symmetry.space_group_name_H-M   'P 1'
#
loop_
_entity.id
_entity.type
_entity.pdbx_description
1 polymer ?
#
loop_
_entity_poly.entity_id
_entity_poly.type
_entity_poly.pdbx_seq_one_letter_code
_entity_poly.pdbx_strand_id
1 'polypeptide(L)' 'MLDLDFIIKIVGWTMAVGPVAVFVVISAYMVAGAAKDDETIMMMVMAGMGSFGIGLAILVMIYLTDFSLNPKV' A
#
# COMPACT_ATOMS: atom_id res chain seq x y z
N MET A 1 26.00 -10.74 -16.70
CA MET A 1 26.04 -10.68 -15.23
C MET A 1 25.07 -9.60 -14.81
N LEU A 2 24.14 -9.88 -13.89
CA LEU A 2 23.34 -8.81 -13.30
C LEU A 2 24.26 -8.03 -12.36
N ASP A 3 24.35 -6.72 -12.57
CA ASP A 3 25.09 -5.83 -11.68
C ASP A 3 24.44 -5.82 -10.30
N LEU A 4 25.28 -5.81 -9.26
CA LEU A 4 24.86 -5.79 -7.86
C LEU A 4 23.87 -4.64 -7.58
N ASP A 5 24.08 -3.49 -8.22
CA ASP A 5 23.21 -2.32 -8.12
C ASP A 5 21.78 -2.58 -8.61
N PHE A 6 21.63 -3.39 -9.65
CA PHE A 6 20.32 -3.75 -10.18
C PHE A 6 19.58 -4.69 -9.22
N ILE A 7 20.29 -5.64 -8.61
CA ILE A 7 19.73 -6.54 -7.61
C ILE A 7 19.26 -5.76 -6.38
N ILE A 8 20.07 -4.82 -5.88
CA ILE A 8 19.71 -3.97 -4.73
C ILE A 8 18.46 -3.14 -5.03
N LYS A 9 18.34 -2.56 -6.23
CA LYS A 9 17.14 -1.81 -6.64
C LYS A 9 15.89 -2.68 -6.66
N ILE A 10 15.97 -3.89 -7.21
CA ILE A 10 14.83 -4.82 -7.21
C ILE A 10 14.43 -5.18 -5.79
N VAL A 11 15.39 -5.52 -4.93
CA VAL A 11 15.12 -5.86 -3.53
C VAL A 11 14.47 -4.68 -2.81
N GLY A 12 14.98 -3.45 -3.00
CA GLY A 12 14.40 -2.24 -2.44
C GLY A 12 12.95 -2.02 -2.87
N TRP A 13 12.66 -2.16 -4.17
CA TRP A 13 11.29 -2.06 -4.68
C TRP A 13 10.38 -3.17 -4.16
N THR A 14 10.90 -4.38 -4.01
CA THR A 14 10.13 -5.52 -3.45
C THR A 14 9.76 -5.28 -1.99
N MET A 15 10.69 -4.71 -1.20
CA MET A 15 10.44 -4.37 0.20
C MET A 15 9.49 -3.17 0.36
N ALA A 16 9.45 -2.26 -0.62
CA ALA A 16 8.52 -1.13 -0.63
C ALA A 16 7.11 -1.53 -1.09
N VAL A 17 7.00 -2.29 -2.18
CA VAL A 17 5.71 -2.66 -2.80
C VAL A 17 5.10 -3.90 -2.17
N GLY A 18 5.92 -4.82 -1.67
CA GLY A 18 5.50 -6.10 -1.09
C GLY A 18 4.44 -5.94 0.01
N PRO A 19 4.68 -5.13 1.05
CA PRO A 19 3.69 -4.91 2.11
C PRO A 19 2.35 -4.35 1.60
N VAL A 20 2.39 -3.43 0.63
CA VAL A 20 1.18 -2.86 0.01
C VAL A 20 0.43 -3.93 -0.79
N ALA A 21 1.13 -4.73 -1.57
CA ALA A 21 0.53 -5.83 -2.33
C ALA A 21 -0.11 -6.88 -1.40
N VAL A 22 0.58 -7.28 -0.33
CA VAL A 22 0.04 -8.21 0.67
C VAL A 22 -1.20 -7.64 1.33
N PHE A 23 -1.19 -6.35 1.71
CA PHE A 23 -2.35 -5.68 2.27
C PHE A 23 -3.55 -5.72 1.31
N VAL A 24 -3.35 -5.33 0.04
CA VAL A 24 -4.41 -5.34 -0.98
C VAL A 24 -5.00 -6.74 -1.17
N VAL A 25 -4.16 -7.77 -1.24
CA VAL A 25 -4.61 -9.16 -1.37
C VAL A 25 -5.43 -9.59 -0.16
N ILE A 26 -4.92 -9.36 1.06
CA ILE A 26 -5.64 -9.71 2.30
C ILE A 26 -6.98 -8.96 2.37
N SER A 27 -6.99 -7.66 2.10
CA SER A 27 -8.22 -6.87 2.08
C SER A 27 -9.24 -7.42 1.08
N ALA A 28 -8.82 -7.81 -0.12
CA ALA A 28 -9.72 -8.42 -1.11
C ALA A 28 -10.34 -9.73 -0.60
N TYR A 29 -9.55 -10.60 0.04
CA TYR A 29 -10.07 -11.83 0.66
C TYR A 29 -11.01 -11.53 1.82
N MET A 30 -10.70 -10.54 2.66
CA MET A 30 -11.54 -10.14 3.77
C MET A 30 -12.88 -9.58 3.31
N VAL A 31 -12.91 -8.74 2.27
CA VAL A 31 -14.18 -8.23 1.71
C VAL A 31 -15.00 -9.37 1.10
N ALA A 32 -14.38 -10.28 0.35
CA ALA A 32 -15.06 -11.43 -0.24
C ALA A 32 -15.62 -12.41 0.80
N GLY A 33 -14.96 -12.53 1.95
CA GLY A 33 -15.42 -13.32 3.10
C GLY A 33 -16.49 -12.60 3.92
N ALA A 34 -16.21 -11.37 4.37
CA ALA A 34 -17.10 -10.58 5.23
C ALA A 34 -18.45 -10.26 4.56
N ALA A 35 -18.48 -10.12 3.23
CA ALA A 35 -19.73 -9.95 2.48
C ALA A 35 -20.70 -11.13 2.63
N LYS A 36 -20.22 -12.30 3.11
CA LYS A 36 -21.04 -13.49 3.30
C LYS A 36 -21.52 -13.68 4.73
N ASP A 37 -20.89 -13.04 5.71
CA ASP A 37 -21.10 -13.33 7.13
C ASP A 37 -21.99 -12.28 7.84
N ASP A 38 -21.71 -10.98 7.73
CA ASP A 38 -22.47 -9.92 8.43
C ASP A 38 -22.20 -8.50 7.85
N GLU A 39 -23.25 -7.69 7.65
CA GLU A 39 -23.15 -6.31 7.15
C GLU A 39 -22.31 -5.40 8.06
N THR A 40 -22.33 -5.64 9.37
CA THR A 40 -21.55 -4.91 10.38
C THR A 40 -20.06 -5.17 10.21
N ILE A 41 -19.68 -6.43 10.00
CA ILE A 41 -18.28 -6.81 9.76
C ILE A 41 -17.80 -6.20 8.45
N MET A 42 -18.65 -6.23 7.41
CA MET A 42 -18.32 -5.58 6.14
C MET A 42 -18.11 -4.06 6.31
N MET A 43 -18.94 -3.37 7.10
CA MET A 43 -18.73 -1.95 7.40
C MET A 43 -17.40 -1.69 8.13
N MET A 44 -17.02 -2.54 9.09
CA MET A 44 -15.72 -2.41 9.78
C MET A 44 -14.53 -2.61 8.84
N VAL A 45 -14.60 -3.60 7.94
CA VAL A 45 -13.55 -3.85 6.94
C VAL A 45 -13.44 -2.66 5.98
N MET A 46 -14.56 -2.15 5.49
CA MET A 46 -14.59 -0.99 4.59
C MET A 46 -14.06 0.28 5.26
N ALA A 47 -14.38 0.51 6.54
CA ALA A 47 -13.84 1.63 7.32
C ALA A 47 -12.32 1.51 7.52
N GLY A 48 -11.82 0.31 7.82
CA GLY A 48 -10.39 0.02 7.93
C GLY A 48 -9.66 0.27 6.61
N MET A 49 -10.19 -0.23 5.50
CA MET A 49 -9.64 0.02 4.16
C MET A 49 -9.67 1.50 3.79
N GLY A 50 -10.75 2.22 4.13
CA GLY A 50 -10.87 3.65 3.89
C GLY A 50 -9.81 4.47 4.64
N SER A 51 -9.62 4.20 5.93
CA SER A 51 -8.60 4.91 6.73
C SER A 51 -7.18 4.62 6.25
N PHE A 52 -6.88 3.37 5.86
CA PHE A 52 -5.61 3.01 5.23
C PHE A 52 -5.41 3.76 3.90
N GLY A 53 -6.43 3.80 3.04
CA GLY A 53 -6.38 4.50 1.75
C GLY A 53 -6.11 6.00 1.91
N ILE A 54 -6.72 6.65 2.90
CA ILE A 54 -6.45 8.05 3.23
C ILE A 54 -5.00 8.24 3.69
N GLY A 55 -4.50 7.37 4.58
CA GLY A 55 -3.10 7.42 5.03
C GLY A 55 -2.11 7.26 3.87
N LEU A 56 -2.38 6.34 2.95
CA LEU A 56 -1.56 6.11 1.76
C LEU A 56 -1.59 7.30 0.80
N ALA A 57 -2.76 7.92 0.60
CA ALA A 57 -2.89 9.13 -0.20
C ALA A 57 -2.08 10.31 0.39
N ILE A 58 -2.15 10.51 1.71
CA ILE A 58 -1.35 11.54 2.40
C ILE A 58 0.14 11.27 2.25
N LEU A 59 0.58 10.02 2.41
CA LEU A 59 1.97 9.61 2.20
C LEU A 59 2.47 9.94 0.79
N VAL A 60 1.68 9.62 -0.23
CA VAL A 60 1.99 9.97 -1.63
C VAL A 60 2.01 11.48 -1.83
N MET A 61 1.06 12.22 -1.27
CA MET A 61 1.03 13.68 -1.37
C MET A 61 2.26 14.33 -0.72
N ILE A 62 2.67 13.88 0.46
CA ILE A 62 3.88 14.37 1.14
C ILE A 62 5.09 14.06 0.27
N TYR A 63 5.22 12.83 -0.24
CA TYR A 63 6.34 12.44 -1.09
C TYR A 63 6.42 13.30 -2.36
N LEU A 64 5.30 13.53 -3.05
CA LEU A 64 5.25 14.37 -4.25
C LEU A 64 5.51 15.84 -3.94
N THR A 65 5.03 16.33 -2.80
CA THR A 65 5.23 17.73 -2.38
C THR A 65 6.68 17.97 -2.00
N ASP A 66 7.32 17.04 -1.29
CA ASP A 66 8.73 17.12 -0.91
C ASP A 66 9.63 17.00 -2.15
N PHE A 67 9.29 16.10 -3.09
CA PHE A 67 9.95 16.00 -4.39
C PHE A 67 9.83 17.29 -5.21
N SER A 68 8.69 17.98 -5.14
CA SER A 68 8.44 19.25 -5.84
C SER A 68 9.18 20.44 -5.20
N LEU A 69 9.27 20.48 -3.87
CA LEU A 69 9.86 21.60 -3.12
C LEU A 69 11.37 21.48 -2.89
N ASN A 70 11.93 20.26 -2.94
CA ASN A 70 13.36 20.04 -2.74
C ASN A 70 13.92 18.99 -3.74
N PRO A 71 14.14 19.37 -5.02
CA PRO A 71 14.51 18.45 -6.08
C PRO A 71 15.99 18.00 -6.05
N LYS A 72 16.65 18.01 -4.89
CA LYS A 72 18.10 17.72 -4.74
C LYS A 72 18.42 16.29 -4.31
N VAL A 73 17.51 15.35 -4.53
CA VAL A 73 17.78 13.91 -4.41
C VAL A 73 17.60 13.24 -5.77
#